data_AF-A0A937WNB4-F1
#
_entry.id   AF-A0A937WNB4-F1
#
_cell.length_a   1.000
_cell.length_b   1.000
_cell.length_c   1.000
_cell.angle_alpha   90.00
_cell.angle_beta   90.00
_cell.angle_gamma   90.00
#
_symmetry.space_group_name_H-M   'P 1'
#
loop_
_entity.id
_entity.type
_entity.pdbx_description
1 polymer ?
#
loop_
_entity_poly.entity_id
_entity_poly.type
_entity_poly.pdbx_seq_one_letter_code
_entity_poly.pdbx_strand_id
1 'polypeptide(L)'
;MKKKQTTNEVKSLFKTAMAASLTIVLVFAVQGIVLAFAGGPPDGYTGAPGESTCVDCHSSFPVNSGPGILSLSGVPSVYTPGSEYQITVNLSQTGQKRWGFELTVLDAGNNKAGTITVTDSTHTQKSAPGREYIKHKSVGTYAGTPDASPGWTFNWTAPGTDIGPVRFYAAGNAANNNSATSGDFIYTIADESLAVELASLTAISVSDSVAIKWSTATETNNLGFNIYRSEKKDGKYIRLNARLIGGAGTDATPHDYSFNDDDVVLGKTYYYYVEDVDFAGNANKSDIIQVTVGQQPEPVIPDRFAQTKPVIPNMFALLQNYPNPFNPDTWVPYKLAKDANVVIRIYNTNGKIIRTLRLENQPAGVYVDKERAAYWDGKNERGDKVASGLYFYTLQAGKFTATKRMVIVK
;
A
#
# COMPACT_ATOMS: atom_id res chain seq x y z
N MET A 1 38.12 -83.56 48.13
CA MET A 1 38.77 -83.91 46.84
C MET A 1 39.17 -82.61 46.13
N LYS A 2 40.44 -82.34 45.78
CA LYS A 2 41.25 -82.85 44.65
C LYS A 2 40.82 -82.39 43.22
N LYS A 3 41.18 -81.15 42.87
CA LYS A 3 41.63 -80.58 41.56
C LYS A 3 41.77 -79.05 41.78
N LYS A 4 42.88 -78.33 41.59
CA LYS A 4 44.08 -78.40 40.71
C LYS A 4 43.78 -78.38 39.20
N GLN A 5 44.46 -77.58 38.35
CA GLN A 5 45.31 -76.37 38.55
C GLN A 5 45.65 -75.77 37.16
N THR A 6 46.04 -74.48 37.07
CA THR A 6 46.75 -73.85 35.91
C THR A 6 45.95 -73.78 34.58
N THR A 7 46.30 -72.96 33.56
CA THR A 7 47.62 -72.44 33.15
C THR A 7 47.53 -71.06 32.45
N ASN A 8 48.53 -70.20 32.70
CA ASN A 8 49.14 -69.07 31.95
C ASN A 8 48.36 -68.36 30.80
N GLU A 9 48.48 -67.04 30.54
CA GLU A 9 49.30 -65.95 31.14
C GLU A 9 48.58 -64.58 30.95
N VAL A 10 49.12 -63.34 30.89
CA VAL A 10 50.45 -62.74 30.61
C VAL A 10 50.73 -61.52 31.53
N LYS A 11 51.95 -61.00 31.45
CA LYS A 11 52.56 -59.79 32.07
C LYS A 11 51.69 -58.50 31.96
N SER A 12 51.65 -57.52 32.88
CA SER A 12 52.64 -56.95 33.84
C SER A 12 53.71 -56.03 33.18
N LEU A 13 54.09 -54.83 33.63
CA LEU A 13 53.58 -53.88 34.66
C LEU A 13 54.22 -52.47 34.47
N PHE A 14 53.59 -51.42 35.03
CA PHE A 14 54.16 -50.16 35.57
C PHE A 14 54.84 -49.05 34.71
N LYS A 15 54.39 -47.81 35.00
CA LYS A 15 55.10 -46.49 35.03
C LYS A 15 55.39 -45.82 33.65
N THR A 16 55.31 -44.49 33.48
CA THR A 16 55.12 -43.38 34.47
C THR A 16 54.36 -42.17 33.89
N ALA A 17 53.58 -41.50 34.76
CA ALA A 17 53.16 -40.09 34.76
C ALA A 17 53.06 -39.26 33.45
N MET A 18 51.83 -38.87 33.11
CA MET A 18 51.49 -37.44 33.03
C MET A 18 50.01 -37.23 33.39
N ALA A 19 49.69 -36.25 34.24
CA ALA A 19 48.33 -35.95 34.66
C ALA A 19 47.73 -34.84 33.78
N ALA A 20 46.96 -35.21 32.76
CA ALA A 20 46.12 -34.28 32.01
C ALA A 20 44.70 -34.31 32.59
N SER A 21 44.42 -33.41 33.54
CA SER A 21 43.06 -33.16 34.03
C SER A 21 42.23 -32.53 32.91
N LEU A 22 41.60 -33.35 32.07
CA LEU A 22 40.70 -32.89 31.03
C LEU A 22 39.40 -32.39 31.67
N THR A 23 39.42 -31.15 32.16
CA THR A 23 38.21 -30.42 32.52
C THR A 23 37.38 -30.22 31.25
N ILE A 24 36.45 -31.14 31.01
CA ILE A 24 35.43 -30.98 29.97
C ILE A 24 34.51 -29.84 30.42
N VAL A 25 34.91 -28.61 30.08
CA VAL A 25 34.01 -27.47 30.09
C VAL A 25 33.00 -27.76 29.00
N LEU A 26 31.86 -28.33 29.40
CA LEU A 26 30.73 -28.57 28.54
C LEU A 26 30.09 -27.22 28.21
N VAL A 27 30.74 -26.46 27.33
CA VAL A 27 30.18 -25.23 26.77
C VAL A 27 28.90 -25.64 26.07
N PHE A 28 27.76 -25.25 26.65
CA PHE A 28 26.47 -25.32 25.98
C PHE A 28 26.47 -24.32 24.83
N ALA A 29 27.19 -24.65 23.76
CA ALA A 29 26.92 -24.14 22.44
C ALA A 29 25.52 -24.65 22.07
N VAL A 30 24.51 -23.88 22.46
CA VAL A 30 23.18 -23.93 21.85
C VAL A 30 23.37 -23.38 20.44
N GLN A 31 24.01 -24.18 19.59
CA GLN A 31 23.85 -24.05 18.15
C GLN A 31 22.37 -24.27 17.90
N GLY A 32 21.66 -23.16 17.69
CA GLY A 32 20.27 -23.23 17.29
C GLY A 32 20.21 -24.15 16.08
N ILE A 33 19.52 -25.28 16.21
CA ILE A 33 19.21 -26.12 15.06
C ILE A 33 18.25 -25.26 14.25
N VAL A 34 18.80 -24.54 13.27
CA VAL A 34 18.05 -23.71 12.33
C VAL A 34 17.29 -24.68 11.44
N LEU A 35 16.14 -25.13 11.96
CA LEU A 35 15.17 -25.88 11.20
C LEU A 35 14.73 -24.97 10.06
N ALA A 36 15.24 -25.24 8.86
CA ALA A 36 14.67 -24.66 7.66
C ALA A 36 13.19 -25.05 7.65
N PHE A 37 12.31 -24.09 7.92
CA PHE A 37 10.88 -24.29 8.18
C PHE A 37 10.11 -24.61 6.88
N ALA A 38 10.57 -25.63 6.16
CA ALA A 38 9.96 -26.17 4.95
C ALA A 38 8.50 -26.59 5.17
N GLY A 39 8.14 -26.98 6.40
CA GLY A 39 6.74 -27.23 6.77
C GLY A 39 5.83 -26.01 6.68
N GLY A 40 6.38 -24.80 6.53
CA GLY A 40 5.76 -23.49 6.63
C GLY A 40 6.43 -22.67 7.76
N PRO A 41 6.68 -21.36 7.57
CA PRO A 41 7.39 -20.52 8.54
C PRO A 41 6.61 -20.36 9.86
N PRO A 42 7.28 -19.91 10.93
CA PRO A 42 6.58 -19.37 12.11
C PRO A 42 5.70 -18.18 11.72
N ASP A 43 4.61 -17.97 12.45
CA ASP A 43 3.74 -16.80 12.30
C ASP A 43 4.50 -15.50 12.61
N GLY A 44 4.28 -14.45 11.81
CA GLY A 44 4.73 -13.10 12.11
C GLY A 44 6.00 -12.65 11.40
N TYR A 45 6.23 -13.15 10.18
CA TYR A 45 7.42 -12.86 9.36
C TYR A 45 7.08 -12.14 8.04
N THR A 46 5.91 -11.50 7.94
CA THR A 46 5.43 -10.86 6.70
C THR A 46 6.00 -9.46 6.43
N GLY A 47 6.65 -8.85 7.42
CA GLY A 47 7.02 -7.42 7.40
C GLY A 47 5.87 -6.45 7.73
N ALA A 48 4.72 -6.95 8.19
CA ALA A 48 3.63 -6.09 8.68
C ALA A 48 4.03 -5.30 9.95
N PRO A 49 3.31 -4.22 10.31
CA PRO A 49 3.58 -3.48 11.53
C PRO A 49 3.50 -4.37 12.79
N GLY A 50 4.61 -4.39 13.52
CA GLY A 50 4.82 -5.24 14.70
C GLY A 50 5.38 -6.64 14.41
N GLU A 51 5.71 -6.97 13.16
CA GLU A 51 6.30 -8.25 12.75
C GLU A 51 7.77 -8.15 12.32
N SER A 52 8.41 -9.32 12.27
CA SER A 52 9.73 -9.52 11.67
C SER A 52 9.61 -9.72 10.15
N THR A 53 10.76 -9.94 9.48
CA THR A 53 10.79 -10.45 8.09
C THR A 53 11.63 -11.71 8.02
N CYS A 54 11.56 -12.46 6.93
CA CYS A 54 12.45 -13.63 6.74
C CYS A 54 13.96 -13.29 6.79
N VAL A 55 14.38 -12.02 6.67
CA VAL A 55 15.78 -11.59 6.81
C VAL A 55 16.35 -11.83 8.22
N ASP A 56 15.50 -11.88 9.26
CA ASP A 56 15.90 -12.25 10.62
C ASP A 56 16.66 -13.60 10.67
N CYS A 57 16.40 -14.50 9.70
CA CYS A 57 17.13 -15.75 9.50
C CYS A 57 17.94 -15.80 8.19
N HIS A 58 17.48 -15.15 7.12
CA HIS A 58 18.05 -15.20 5.77
C HIS A 58 18.69 -13.86 5.36
N SER A 59 19.69 -13.40 6.11
CA SER A 59 20.32 -12.06 5.98
C SER A 59 21.45 -11.96 4.93
N SER A 60 21.48 -12.83 3.91
CA SER A 60 22.56 -12.84 2.91
C SER A 60 22.55 -11.66 1.95
N PHE A 61 21.36 -11.14 1.67
CA PHE A 61 21.12 -10.00 0.79
C PHE A 61 20.09 -9.09 1.46
N PRO A 62 20.13 -7.76 1.22
CA PRO A 62 19.05 -6.87 1.66
C PRO A 62 17.69 -7.29 1.08
N VAL A 63 16.62 -6.95 1.78
CA VAL A 63 15.24 -7.17 1.30
C VAL A 63 15.06 -6.51 -0.08
N ASN A 64 14.37 -7.22 -1.00
CA ASN A 64 14.07 -6.75 -2.36
C ASN A 64 15.30 -6.42 -3.23
N SER A 65 16.50 -6.92 -2.92
CA SER A 65 17.75 -6.55 -3.63
C SER A 65 18.20 -7.47 -4.78
N GLY A 66 17.42 -8.49 -5.14
CA GLY A 66 17.71 -9.37 -6.28
C GLY A 66 16.91 -9.00 -7.54
N PRO A 67 17.20 -9.64 -8.68
CA PRO A 67 16.44 -9.51 -9.93
C PRO A 67 15.08 -10.22 -9.92
N GLY A 68 14.59 -10.63 -8.75
CA GLY A 68 13.32 -11.33 -8.56
C GLY A 68 12.17 -10.39 -8.22
N ILE A 69 10.95 -10.91 -8.27
CA ILE A 69 9.72 -10.17 -8.00
C ILE A 69 8.81 -11.04 -7.13
N LEU A 70 8.30 -10.44 -6.04
CA LEU A 70 7.15 -10.91 -5.27
C LEU A 70 5.97 -10.01 -5.61
N SER A 71 4.85 -10.58 -6.06
CA SER A 71 3.63 -9.83 -6.40
C SER A 71 2.37 -10.54 -5.94
N LEU A 72 1.31 -9.76 -5.69
CA LEU A 72 -0.03 -10.30 -5.47
C LEU A 72 -0.85 -10.21 -6.77
N SER A 73 -1.90 -11.01 -6.85
CA SER A 73 -2.84 -10.99 -7.98
C SER A 73 -4.24 -11.33 -7.47
N GLY A 74 -5.27 -10.68 -8.03
CA GLY A 74 -6.66 -10.84 -7.61
C GLY A 74 -7.08 -10.02 -6.38
N VAL A 75 -6.17 -9.25 -5.78
CA VAL A 75 -6.50 -8.24 -4.77
C VAL A 75 -7.36 -7.13 -5.42
N PRO A 76 -8.52 -6.77 -4.85
CA PRO A 76 -9.39 -5.75 -5.42
C PRO A 76 -8.93 -4.33 -5.04
N SER A 77 -9.03 -3.38 -5.98
CA SER A 77 -8.78 -1.95 -5.69
C SER A 77 -9.84 -1.34 -4.75
N VAL A 78 -11.05 -1.88 -4.75
CA VAL A 78 -12.12 -1.59 -3.76
C VAL A 78 -12.82 -2.90 -3.41
N TYR A 79 -12.88 -3.26 -2.14
CA TYR A 79 -13.63 -4.44 -1.70
C TYR A 79 -15.11 -4.10 -1.42
N THR A 80 -16.00 -5.03 -1.76
CA THR A 80 -17.39 -5.03 -1.30
C THR A 80 -17.46 -5.81 0.01
N PRO A 81 -18.03 -5.27 1.10
CA PRO A 81 -18.12 -5.96 2.38
C PRO A 81 -18.73 -7.37 2.28
N GLY A 82 -18.11 -8.33 2.95
CA GLY A 82 -18.49 -9.75 2.94
C GLY A 82 -18.28 -10.50 1.61
N SER A 83 -17.78 -9.84 0.55
CA SER A 83 -17.50 -10.51 -0.73
C SER A 83 -16.18 -11.27 -0.69
N GLU A 84 -16.08 -12.34 -1.47
CA GLU A 84 -14.89 -13.20 -1.54
C GLU A 84 -14.08 -12.96 -2.82
N TYR A 85 -12.76 -12.88 -2.66
CA TYR A 85 -11.78 -12.61 -3.70
C TYR A 85 -10.76 -13.75 -3.74
N GLN A 86 -10.45 -14.27 -4.92
CA GLN A 86 -9.36 -15.22 -5.09
C GLN A 86 -8.04 -14.47 -5.22
N ILE A 87 -7.11 -14.74 -4.31
CA ILE A 87 -5.81 -14.09 -4.21
C ILE A 87 -4.72 -15.10 -4.53
N THR A 88 -3.73 -14.69 -5.33
CA THR A 88 -2.52 -15.47 -5.58
C THR A 88 -1.29 -14.67 -5.19
N VAL A 89 -0.41 -15.26 -4.38
CA VAL A 89 0.97 -14.76 -4.15
C VAL A 89 1.87 -15.39 -5.20
N ASN A 90 2.58 -14.59 -5.99
CA ASN A 90 3.56 -15.07 -6.97
C ASN A 90 4.97 -14.66 -6.55
N LEU A 91 5.96 -15.55 -6.68
CA LEU A 91 7.36 -15.25 -6.41
C LEU A 91 8.25 -15.79 -7.54
N SER A 92 9.16 -14.95 -8.04
CA SER A 92 10.16 -15.31 -9.06
C SER A 92 11.54 -14.77 -8.68
N GLN A 93 12.63 -15.47 -9.04
CA GLN A 93 14.02 -15.03 -8.86
C GLN A 93 14.98 -15.97 -9.60
N THR A 94 15.80 -15.46 -10.52
CA THR A 94 16.78 -16.29 -11.26
C THR A 94 17.90 -16.81 -10.35
N GLY A 95 18.39 -18.02 -10.60
CA GLY A 95 19.43 -18.72 -9.85
C GLY A 95 18.93 -19.52 -8.64
N GLN A 96 17.65 -19.43 -8.31
CA GLN A 96 17.06 -20.05 -7.11
C GLN A 96 16.25 -21.31 -7.44
N LYS A 97 16.03 -22.17 -6.44
CA LYS A 97 15.62 -23.58 -6.61
C LYS A 97 14.56 -24.07 -5.62
N ARG A 98 14.11 -23.19 -4.73
CA ARG A 98 13.11 -23.46 -3.69
C ARG A 98 12.45 -22.14 -3.33
N TRP A 99 11.19 -22.22 -2.93
CA TRP A 99 10.31 -21.07 -2.83
C TRP A 99 9.55 -21.15 -1.51
N GLY A 100 9.06 -20.01 -1.03
CA GLY A 100 8.17 -19.98 0.11
C GLY A 100 7.61 -18.58 0.32
N PHE A 101 6.46 -18.51 0.97
CA PHE A 101 5.84 -17.26 1.38
C PHE A 101 5.17 -17.38 2.76
N GLU A 102 4.88 -16.22 3.36
CA GLU A 102 3.82 -15.97 4.34
C GLU A 102 3.10 -14.67 3.97
N LEU A 103 1.79 -14.60 4.19
CA LEU A 103 0.95 -13.42 3.98
C LEU A 103 -0.05 -13.23 5.13
N THR A 104 -0.28 -11.98 5.54
CA THR A 104 -1.37 -11.55 6.43
C THR A 104 -2.13 -10.36 5.85
N VAL A 105 -3.32 -10.07 6.39
CA VAL A 105 -4.22 -9.02 5.89
C VAL A 105 -4.79 -8.21 7.06
N LEU A 106 -4.53 -6.90 7.08
CA LEU A 106 -4.77 -6.04 8.25
C LEU A 106 -5.54 -4.76 7.93
N ASP A 107 -6.23 -4.23 8.94
CA ASP A 107 -6.84 -2.90 8.91
C ASP A 107 -5.83 -1.78 9.25
N ALA A 108 -6.27 -0.52 9.17
CA ALA A 108 -5.47 0.65 9.53
C ALA A 108 -5.08 0.75 11.03
N GLY A 109 -5.60 -0.14 11.89
CA GLY A 109 -5.19 -0.33 13.28
C GLY A 109 -4.23 -1.51 13.49
N ASN A 110 -3.86 -2.22 12.42
CA ASN A 110 -3.08 -3.46 12.39
C ASN A 110 -3.79 -4.69 13.01
N ASN A 111 -5.13 -4.68 13.08
CA ASN A 111 -5.95 -5.83 13.44
C ASN A 111 -6.21 -6.70 12.20
N LYS A 112 -6.57 -7.99 12.39
CA LYS A 112 -6.97 -8.90 11.32
C LYS A 112 -8.14 -8.31 10.51
N ALA A 113 -7.99 -8.19 9.19
CA ALA A 113 -9.04 -7.74 8.27
C ALA A 113 -9.53 -8.85 7.32
N GLY A 114 -10.84 -9.05 7.28
CA GLY A 114 -11.48 -10.12 6.50
C GLY A 114 -11.26 -11.49 7.12
N THR A 115 -11.23 -12.56 6.33
CA THR A 115 -10.84 -13.92 6.74
C THR A 115 -10.26 -14.67 5.55
N ILE A 116 -9.20 -15.43 5.79
CA ILE A 116 -8.52 -16.21 4.75
C ILE A 116 -9.06 -17.64 4.72
N THR A 117 -9.32 -18.16 3.53
CA THR A 117 -9.82 -19.52 3.25
C THR A 117 -8.82 -20.24 2.36
N VAL A 118 -8.26 -21.34 2.86
CA VAL A 118 -7.33 -22.21 2.10
C VAL A 118 -8.11 -22.94 1.01
N THR A 119 -7.82 -22.66 -0.25
CA THR A 119 -8.35 -23.41 -1.40
C THR A 119 -7.35 -24.46 -1.88
N ASP A 120 -6.08 -24.10 -2.08
CA ASP A 120 -5.00 -25.07 -2.29
C ASP A 120 -4.46 -25.61 -0.96
N SER A 121 -5.12 -26.64 -0.43
CA SER A 121 -4.68 -27.33 0.79
C SER A 121 -3.48 -28.28 0.60
N THR A 122 -2.97 -28.45 -0.63
CA THR A 122 -1.75 -29.23 -0.92
C THR A 122 -0.51 -28.36 -0.72
N HIS A 123 -0.52 -27.15 -1.28
CA HIS A 123 0.62 -26.24 -1.27
C HIS A 123 0.54 -25.17 -0.16
N THR A 124 -0.64 -24.88 0.40
CA THR A 124 -0.82 -23.83 1.43
C THR A 124 -1.51 -24.31 2.71
N GLN A 125 -1.43 -23.49 3.76
CA GLN A 125 -2.09 -23.66 5.06
C GLN A 125 -2.32 -22.30 5.75
N LYS A 126 -3.24 -22.27 6.73
CA LYS A 126 -3.53 -21.09 7.55
C LYS A 126 -3.31 -21.38 9.04
N SER A 127 -2.81 -20.40 9.79
CA SER A 127 -2.74 -20.43 11.26
C SER A 127 -3.85 -19.61 11.93
N ALA A 128 -4.26 -20.03 13.13
CA ALA A 128 -5.28 -19.40 13.99
C ALA A 128 -5.21 -20.05 15.40
N PRO A 129 -5.67 -19.39 16.49
CA PRO A 129 -6.40 -18.12 16.54
C PRO A 129 -5.50 -16.89 16.81
N GLY A 130 -5.85 -15.75 16.19
CA GLY A 130 -5.14 -14.48 16.34
C GLY A 130 -5.24 -13.61 15.09
N ARG A 131 -4.15 -12.89 14.78
CA ARG A 131 -3.86 -12.43 13.41
C ARG A 131 -3.79 -13.68 12.51
N GLU A 132 -4.45 -13.66 11.35
CA GLU A 132 -4.42 -14.81 10.42
C GLU A 132 -3.26 -14.69 9.45
N TYR A 133 -2.53 -15.79 9.27
CA TYR A 133 -1.48 -15.92 8.27
C TYR A 133 -1.77 -17.08 7.35
N ILE A 134 -1.60 -16.89 6.05
CA ILE A 134 -1.54 -17.97 5.07
C ILE A 134 -0.12 -18.12 4.57
N LYS A 135 0.35 -19.37 4.52
CA LYS A 135 1.74 -19.71 4.25
C LYS A 135 1.84 -21.02 3.48
N HIS A 136 3.03 -21.29 2.94
CA HIS A 136 3.30 -22.53 2.24
C HIS A 136 3.33 -23.76 3.17
N LYS A 137 3.16 -24.93 2.57
CA LYS A 137 3.52 -26.26 3.10
C LYS A 137 4.79 -26.77 2.42
N SER A 138 5.35 -27.89 2.88
CA SER A 138 6.56 -28.50 2.29
C SER A 138 6.43 -28.81 0.79
N VAL A 139 5.27 -29.28 0.33
CA VAL A 139 5.02 -29.50 -1.11
C VAL A 139 4.98 -28.14 -1.84
N GLY A 140 4.32 -27.15 -1.24
CA GLY A 140 4.31 -25.75 -1.69
C GLY A 140 5.65 -25.01 -1.63
N THR A 141 6.75 -25.65 -1.22
CA THR A 141 8.09 -25.07 -1.43
C THR A 141 8.65 -25.31 -2.83
N TYR A 142 8.00 -26.18 -3.62
CA TYR A 142 8.46 -26.65 -4.94
C TYR A 142 9.97 -26.95 -4.97
N ALA A 143 10.46 -27.64 -3.93
CA ALA A 143 11.89 -27.80 -3.71
C ALA A 143 12.57 -28.57 -4.86
N GLY A 144 13.61 -27.97 -5.43
CA GLY A 144 14.33 -28.53 -6.57
C GLY A 144 13.85 -28.05 -7.94
N THR A 145 12.96 -27.06 -8.03
CA THR A 145 12.58 -26.43 -9.31
C THR A 145 13.43 -25.18 -9.57
N PRO A 146 14.43 -25.22 -10.48
CA PRO A 146 15.26 -24.05 -10.79
C PRO A 146 14.44 -23.02 -11.56
N ASP A 147 14.64 -21.73 -11.24
CA ASP A 147 14.11 -20.58 -11.99
C ASP A 147 12.58 -20.57 -12.18
N ALA A 148 11.86 -21.34 -11.36
CA ALA A 148 10.40 -21.38 -11.36
C ALA A 148 9.79 -20.08 -10.80
N SER A 149 8.54 -19.83 -11.18
CA SER A 149 7.74 -18.72 -10.65
C SER A 149 6.42 -19.25 -10.07
N PRO A 150 6.45 -19.94 -8.90
CA PRO A 150 5.24 -20.49 -8.30
C PRO A 150 4.23 -19.41 -7.89
N GLY A 151 2.95 -19.75 -8.04
CA GLY A 151 1.82 -19.00 -7.51
C GLY A 151 1.10 -19.81 -6.43
N TRP A 152 0.84 -19.22 -5.26
CA TRP A 152 0.08 -19.83 -4.17
C TRP A 152 -1.29 -19.17 -4.06
N THR A 153 -2.35 -19.91 -4.40
CA THR A 153 -3.72 -19.39 -4.47
C THR A 153 -4.54 -19.75 -3.23
N PHE A 154 -5.30 -18.78 -2.74
CA PHE A 154 -6.26 -18.89 -1.66
C PHE A 154 -7.44 -17.93 -1.89
N ASN A 155 -8.49 -18.01 -1.07
CA ASN A 155 -9.57 -17.03 -1.10
C ASN A 155 -9.50 -16.13 0.15
N TRP A 156 -9.79 -14.84 0.00
CA TRP A 156 -9.96 -13.87 1.08
C TRP A 156 -11.39 -13.34 1.04
N THR A 157 -12.14 -13.58 2.13
CA THR A 157 -13.46 -12.99 2.35
C THR A 157 -13.28 -11.64 3.03
N ALA A 158 -13.79 -10.57 2.42
CA ALA A 158 -13.71 -9.21 2.95
C ALA A 158 -14.46 -9.05 4.29
N PRO A 159 -14.09 -8.04 5.11
CA PRO A 159 -14.85 -7.69 6.32
C PRO A 159 -16.36 -7.55 6.06
N GLY A 160 -17.20 -8.04 6.96
CA GLY A 160 -18.67 -8.03 6.79
C GLY A 160 -19.33 -6.63 6.78
N THR A 161 -18.56 -5.60 7.12
CA THR A 161 -18.90 -4.17 6.99
C THR A 161 -17.69 -3.45 6.40
N ASP A 162 -17.90 -2.30 5.76
CA ASP A 162 -16.78 -1.40 5.42
C ASP A 162 -16.08 -0.94 6.72
N ILE A 163 -14.78 -1.24 6.84
CA ILE A 163 -13.91 -0.82 7.96
C ILE A 163 -12.86 0.20 7.52
N GLY A 164 -13.01 0.77 6.32
CA GLY A 164 -11.98 1.57 5.67
C GLY A 164 -10.90 0.70 5.00
N PRO A 165 -9.70 1.25 4.78
CA PRO A 165 -8.65 0.59 4.01
C PRO A 165 -8.12 -0.66 4.71
N VAL A 166 -7.81 -1.66 3.90
CA VAL A 166 -7.22 -2.94 4.27
C VAL A 166 -5.94 -3.12 3.44
N ARG A 167 -4.86 -3.60 4.06
CA ARG A 167 -3.57 -3.83 3.40
C ARG A 167 -3.14 -5.28 3.54
N PHE A 168 -2.65 -5.87 2.46
CA PHE A 168 -2.06 -7.21 2.46
C PHE A 168 -0.54 -7.05 2.65
N TYR A 169 0.05 -7.84 3.54
CA TYR A 169 1.50 -7.88 3.74
C TYR A 169 1.99 -9.29 3.46
N ALA A 170 2.99 -9.43 2.60
CA ALA A 170 3.56 -10.72 2.27
C ALA A 170 5.09 -10.67 2.22
N ALA A 171 5.71 -11.71 2.79
CA ALA A 171 7.13 -11.99 2.62
C ALA A 171 7.31 -13.24 1.75
N GLY A 172 8.30 -13.20 0.86
CA GLY A 172 8.70 -14.29 -0.01
C GLY A 172 10.17 -14.66 0.23
N ASN A 173 10.49 -15.95 0.14
CA ASN A 173 11.86 -16.46 0.20
C ASN A 173 12.14 -17.27 -1.08
N ALA A 174 13.09 -16.79 -1.89
CA ALA A 174 13.63 -17.50 -3.03
C ALA A 174 15.00 -18.09 -2.65
N ALA A 175 15.00 -19.37 -2.31
CA ALA A 175 16.10 -20.09 -1.69
C ALA A 175 16.83 -21.04 -2.64
N ASN A 176 18.13 -21.25 -2.40
CA ASN A 176 19.00 -21.98 -3.33
C ASN A 176 18.95 -23.51 -3.13
N ASN A 177 18.16 -23.95 -2.15
CA ASN A 177 17.95 -25.34 -1.74
C ASN A 177 19.20 -26.05 -1.14
N ASN A 178 20.20 -25.30 -0.66
CA ASN A 178 21.37 -25.87 0.05
C ASN A 178 21.09 -26.29 1.52
N SER A 179 19.90 -25.97 2.05
CA SER A 179 19.46 -26.23 3.45
C SER A 179 20.19 -25.43 4.55
N ALA A 180 20.96 -24.41 4.17
CA ALA A 180 21.30 -23.27 5.03
C ALA A 180 20.36 -22.09 4.74
N THR A 181 20.50 -20.98 5.47
CA THR A 181 19.83 -19.70 5.17
C THR A 181 20.69 -18.77 4.33
N SER A 182 21.88 -19.24 3.92
CA SER A 182 22.90 -18.46 3.22
C SER A 182 22.76 -18.58 1.69
N GLY A 183 22.68 -17.43 1.01
CA GLY A 183 22.52 -17.32 -0.44
C GLY A 183 21.06 -17.32 -0.92
N ASP A 184 20.12 -17.05 -0.02
CA ASP A 184 18.68 -16.94 -0.30
C ASP A 184 18.27 -15.46 -0.42
N PHE A 185 17.31 -15.14 -1.29
CA PHE A 185 16.78 -13.78 -1.46
C PHE A 185 15.42 -13.64 -0.77
N ILE A 186 15.31 -12.62 0.08
CA ILE A 186 14.05 -12.26 0.74
C ILE A 186 13.40 -11.08 0.04
N TYR A 187 12.12 -11.24 -0.25
CA TYR A 187 11.25 -10.21 -0.78
C TYR A 187 10.14 -9.87 0.22
N THR A 188 9.72 -8.62 0.25
CA THR A 188 8.51 -8.19 0.97
C THR A 188 7.71 -7.23 0.12
N ILE A 189 6.42 -7.50 -0.01
CA ILE A 189 5.44 -6.58 -0.58
C ILE A 189 4.40 -6.24 0.49
N ALA A 190 4.22 -4.96 0.73
CA ALA A 190 2.99 -4.45 1.30
C ALA A 190 2.13 -4.05 0.11
N ASP A 191 1.12 -4.84 -0.23
CA ASP A 191 0.18 -4.51 -1.30
C ASP A 191 -0.78 -3.46 -0.76
N GLU A 192 -0.34 -2.21 -0.93
CA GLU A 192 -1.21 -1.05 -1.00
C GLU A 192 -1.83 -1.08 -2.39
N SER A 193 -3.17 -1.15 -2.47
CA SER A 193 -3.93 -1.21 -3.72
C SER A 193 -3.97 0.15 -4.46
N LEU A 194 -2.83 0.85 -4.43
CA LEU A 194 -2.54 2.23 -4.77
C LEU A 194 -1.05 2.31 -5.18
N ALA A 195 -0.65 1.65 -6.28
CA ALA A 195 0.65 1.90 -6.92
C ALA A 195 0.85 3.40 -7.21
N VAL A 196 -0.28 4.09 -7.45
CA VAL A 196 -0.47 5.53 -7.33
C VAL A 196 -1.82 5.79 -6.64
N GLU A 197 -1.88 6.65 -5.62
CA GLU A 197 -3.16 7.23 -5.19
C GLU A 197 -3.45 8.45 -6.08
N LEU A 198 -4.32 8.31 -7.08
CA LEU A 198 -4.74 9.43 -7.93
C LEU A 198 -5.67 10.38 -7.14
N ALA A 199 -5.09 11.45 -6.61
CA ALA A 199 -5.81 12.52 -5.93
C ALA A 199 -6.75 13.29 -6.88
N SER A 200 -6.43 13.35 -8.18
CA SER A 200 -7.35 13.79 -9.22
C SER A 200 -6.99 13.25 -10.61
N LEU A 201 -7.98 13.21 -11.50
CA LEU A 201 -7.82 12.99 -12.94
C LEU A 201 -8.91 13.79 -13.67
N THR A 202 -8.50 14.63 -14.63
CA THR A 202 -9.38 15.52 -15.40
C THR A 202 -8.93 15.61 -16.87
N ALA A 203 -9.86 15.94 -17.77
CA ALA A 203 -9.57 16.31 -19.15
C ALA A 203 -10.33 17.60 -19.47
N ILE A 204 -9.61 18.60 -19.95
CA ILE A 204 -10.10 19.96 -20.15
C ILE A 204 -9.91 20.31 -21.62
N SER A 205 -10.97 20.62 -22.36
CA SER A 205 -10.79 21.14 -23.72
C SER A 205 -10.24 22.56 -23.68
N VAL A 206 -9.21 22.81 -24.47
CA VAL A 206 -8.52 24.10 -24.59
C VAL A 206 -8.44 24.42 -26.08
N SER A 207 -9.36 25.26 -26.57
CA SER A 207 -9.54 25.53 -28.01
C SER A 207 -9.76 24.23 -28.80
N ASP A 208 -8.74 23.82 -29.55
CA ASP A 208 -8.64 22.70 -30.47
C ASP A 208 -7.82 21.53 -29.91
N SER A 209 -7.41 21.58 -28.64
CA SER A 209 -6.75 20.48 -27.92
C SER A 209 -7.55 20.01 -26.69
N VAL A 210 -7.11 18.90 -26.09
CA VAL A 210 -7.51 18.46 -24.75
C VAL A 210 -6.29 18.37 -23.84
N ALA A 211 -6.30 19.11 -22.73
CA ALA A 211 -5.32 18.96 -21.67
C ALA A 211 -5.81 17.91 -20.65
N ILE A 212 -5.18 16.73 -20.64
CA ILE A 212 -5.34 15.73 -19.59
C ILE A 212 -4.43 16.12 -18.43
N LYS A 213 -4.98 16.20 -17.22
CA LYS A 213 -4.24 16.52 -15.98
C LYS A 213 -4.58 15.54 -14.89
N TRP A 214 -3.58 15.04 -14.18
CA TRP A 214 -3.75 14.18 -13.02
C TRP A 214 -2.77 14.57 -11.92
N SER A 215 -3.13 14.24 -10.69
CA SER A 215 -2.30 14.48 -9.52
C SER A 215 -2.26 13.26 -8.64
N THR A 216 -1.08 12.94 -8.13
CA THR A 216 -0.82 11.83 -7.22
C THR A 216 -0.84 12.36 -5.78
N ALA A 217 -1.28 11.57 -4.81
CA ALA A 217 -1.07 11.86 -3.38
C ALA A 217 0.22 11.21 -2.89
N THR A 218 0.48 9.99 -3.35
CA THR A 218 1.72 9.21 -3.19
C THR A 218 1.96 8.36 -4.44
N GLU A 219 3.22 8.04 -4.70
CA GLU A 219 3.67 7.12 -5.75
C GLU A 219 4.58 6.05 -5.15
N THR A 220 4.41 4.80 -5.57
CA THR A 220 5.25 3.68 -5.14
C THR A 220 5.74 2.91 -6.35
N ASN A 221 7.07 2.81 -6.52
CA ASN A 221 7.73 2.13 -7.63
C ASN A 221 7.37 2.69 -9.04
N ASN A 222 6.83 3.90 -9.15
CA ASN A 222 6.30 4.46 -10.40
C ASN A 222 7.41 4.88 -11.37
N LEU A 223 7.55 4.13 -12.47
CA LEU A 223 8.44 4.47 -13.59
C LEU A 223 7.84 5.61 -14.44
N GLY A 224 6.51 5.68 -14.53
CA GLY A 224 5.80 6.79 -15.15
C GLY A 224 4.39 6.45 -15.62
N PHE A 225 3.89 7.25 -16.55
CA PHE A 225 2.50 7.22 -17.01
C PHE A 225 2.38 7.14 -18.54
N ASN A 226 1.40 6.36 -19.00
CA ASN A 226 0.89 6.34 -20.36
C ASN A 226 -0.53 6.94 -20.39
N ILE A 227 -0.87 7.61 -21.49
CA ILE A 227 -2.16 8.28 -21.68
C ILE A 227 -2.88 7.61 -22.86
N TYR A 228 -4.12 7.19 -22.63
CA TYR A 228 -4.91 6.45 -23.60
C TYR A 228 -6.21 7.17 -23.95
N ARG A 229 -6.63 7.04 -25.22
CA ARG A 229 -7.83 7.67 -25.79
C ARG A 229 -8.70 6.69 -26.56
N SER A 230 -10.03 6.86 -26.51
CA SER A 230 -10.97 6.27 -27.46
C SER A 230 -12.11 7.23 -27.82
N GLU A 231 -12.74 7.03 -28.99
CA GLU A 231 -13.98 7.71 -29.37
C GLU A 231 -15.23 7.08 -28.71
N LYS A 232 -15.08 5.95 -28.01
CA LYS A 232 -16.17 5.24 -27.32
C LYS A 232 -15.71 4.74 -25.97
N LYS A 233 -16.55 4.86 -24.93
CA LYS A 233 -16.22 4.44 -23.55
C LYS A 233 -15.66 3.01 -23.49
N ASP A 234 -16.35 2.09 -24.16
CA ASP A 234 -16.03 0.66 -24.20
C ASP A 234 -15.36 0.26 -25.54
N GLY A 235 -14.72 1.24 -26.20
CA GLY A 235 -14.04 1.05 -27.48
C GLY A 235 -12.60 0.54 -27.35
N LYS A 236 -11.95 0.32 -28.49
CA LYS A 236 -10.48 0.17 -28.52
C LYS A 236 -9.84 1.50 -28.15
N TYR A 237 -8.93 1.49 -27.18
CA TYR A 237 -8.11 2.65 -26.84
C TYR A 237 -6.79 2.62 -27.62
N ILE A 238 -6.25 3.81 -27.89
CA ILE A 238 -4.91 4.03 -28.45
C ILE A 238 -4.07 4.82 -27.45
N ARG A 239 -2.77 4.52 -27.36
CA ARG A 239 -1.83 5.31 -26.56
C ARG A 239 -1.44 6.58 -27.33
N LEU A 240 -1.48 7.72 -26.66
CA LEU A 240 -1.14 9.02 -27.25
C LEU A 240 0.34 9.37 -27.09
N ASN A 241 0.92 9.10 -25.92
CA ASN A 241 2.29 9.46 -25.61
C ASN A 241 3.30 8.52 -26.31
N ALA A 242 4.21 9.11 -27.09
CA ALA A 242 5.28 8.37 -27.78
C ALA A 242 6.38 7.88 -26.83
N ARG A 243 6.59 8.59 -25.71
CA ARG A 243 7.49 8.23 -24.60
C ARG A 243 6.68 8.21 -23.30
N LEU A 244 7.04 7.34 -22.36
CA LEU A 244 6.47 7.33 -21.01
C LEU A 244 6.69 8.71 -20.34
N ILE A 245 5.68 9.20 -19.64
CA ILE A 245 5.76 10.45 -18.87
C ILE A 245 6.32 10.06 -17.49
N GLY A 246 7.59 10.34 -17.23
CA GLY A 246 8.28 9.84 -16.03
C GLY A 246 7.64 10.28 -14.72
N GLY A 247 7.54 9.37 -13.76
CA GLY A 247 7.02 9.61 -12.41
C GLY A 247 8.10 9.96 -11.39
N ALA A 248 7.70 10.05 -10.12
CA ALA A 248 8.58 10.30 -8.98
C ALA A 248 9.24 9.02 -8.41
N GLY A 249 8.78 7.84 -8.82
CA GLY A 249 9.28 6.57 -8.32
C GLY A 249 8.58 6.14 -7.03
N THR A 250 9.29 6.20 -5.91
CA THR A 250 8.72 5.95 -4.58
C THR A 250 8.82 7.22 -3.77
N ASP A 251 7.76 8.02 -3.79
CA ASP A 251 7.68 9.31 -3.11
C ASP A 251 6.29 9.47 -2.46
N ALA A 252 6.30 9.87 -1.18
CA ALA A 252 5.07 10.11 -0.40
C ALA A 252 4.59 11.57 -0.49
N THR A 253 5.14 12.38 -1.41
CA THR A 253 4.72 13.75 -1.68
C THR A 253 3.86 13.84 -2.95
N PRO A 254 2.81 14.69 -2.96
CA PRO A 254 1.96 14.87 -4.14
C PRO A 254 2.71 15.43 -5.36
N HIS A 255 2.50 14.82 -6.53
CA HIS A 255 3.03 15.30 -7.80
C HIS A 255 1.92 15.61 -8.81
N ASP A 256 2.06 16.72 -9.54
CA ASP A 256 1.13 17.18 -10.57
C ASP A 256 1.68 16.89 -11.97
N TYR A 257 0.85 16.33 -12.85
CA TYR A 257 1.23 15.95 -14.22
C TYR A 257 0.21 16.43 -15.26
N SER A 258 0.66 16.56 -16.50
CA SER A 258 -0.21 16.90 -17.63
C SER A 258 0.29 16.36 -18.96
N PHE A 259 -0.65 16.05 -19.85
CA PHE A 259 -0.42 15.72 -21.26
C PHE A 259 -1.42 16.49 -22.13
N ASN A 260 -0.98 17.04 -23.26
CA ASN A 260 -1.87 17.69 -24.22
C ASN A 260 -2.11 16.75 -25.41
N ASP A 261 -3.38 16.59 -25.77
CA ASP A 261 -3.80 15.86 -26.95
C ASP A 261 -4.27 16.86 -28.02
N ASP A 262 -3.45 17.02 -29.06
CA ASP A 262 -3.66 17.93 -30.18
C ASP A 262 -4.36 17.26 -31.38
N ASP A 263 -4.58 15.94 -31.35
CA ASP A 263 -5.16 15.14 -32.45
C ASP A 263 -6.68 14.95 -32.26
N VAL A 264 -7.38 16.05 -31.97
CA VAL A 264 -8.79 16.02 -31.54
C VAL A 264 -9.68 16.93 -32.41
N VAL A 265 -10.94 16.53 -32.61
CA VAL A 265 -11.89 17.23 -33.48
C VAL A 265 -12.96 17.94 -32.65
N LEU A 266 -13.10 19.27 -32.85
CA LEU A 266 -14.17 20.10 -32.28
C LEU A 266 -15.55 19.42 -32.40
N GLY A 267 -16.31 19.42 -31.31
CA GLY A 267 -17.64 18.80 -31.22
C GLY A 267 -17.66 17.29 -30.98
N LYS A 268 -16.52 16.57 -31.11
CA LYS A 268 -16.46 15.14 -30.73
C LYS A 268 -16.27 14.97 -29.22
N THR A 269 -16.85 13.90 -28.68
CA THR A 269 -16.55 13.39 -27.33
C THR A 269 -15.46 12.33 -27.42
N TYR A 270 -14.48 12.44 -26.53
CA TYR A 270 -13.41 11.45 -26.36
C TYR A 270 -13.36 10.97 -24.91
N TYR A 271 -12.91 9.73 -24.73
CA TYR A 271 -12.77 9.04 -23.46
C TYR A 271 -11.29 8.79 -23.19
N TYR A 272 -10.83 9.07 -21.97
CA TYR A 272 -9.42 8.97 -21.59
C TYR A 272 -9.24 8.16 -20.31
N TYR A 273 -8.09 7.50 -20.19
CA TYR A 273 -7.57 6.99 -18.92
C TYR A 273 -6.06 7.19 -18.85
N VAL A 274 -5.54 7.23 -17.62
CA VAL A 274 -4.11 7.18 -17.31
C VAL A 274 -3.76 5.75 -16.92
N GLU A 275 -2.63 5.28 -17.41
CA GLU A 275 -2.02 4.00 -17.05
C GLU A 275 -0.71 4.31 -16.33
N ASP A 276 -0.66 4.06 -15.02
CA ASP A 276 0.60 4.02 -14.28
C ASP A 276 1.39 2.78 -14.68
N VAL A 277 2.72 2.92 -14.73
CA VAL A 277 3.67 1.86 -15.06
C VAL A 277 4.76 1.85 -13.99
N ASP A 278 5.09 0.68 -13.45
CA ASP A 278 6.12 0.52 -12.42
C ASP A 278 7.50 0.17 -13.02
N PHE A 279 8.56 0.18 -12.19
CA PHE A 279 9.91 -0.19 -12.64
C PHE A 279 10.07 -1.66 -13.05
N ALA A 280 9.12 -2.54 -12.74
CA ALA A 280 9.07 -3.92 -13.20
C ALA A 280 8.30 -4.09 -14.53
N GLY A 281 7.64 -3.04 -15.02
CA GLY A 281 6.80 -3.07 -16.22
C GLY A 281 5.37 -3.56 -15.98
N ASN A 282 4.94 -3.70 -14.72
CA ASN A 282 3.53 -3.83 -14.40
C ASN A 282 2.82 -2.52 -14.72
N ALA A 283 1.53 -2.58 -15.06
CA ALA A 283 0.74 -1.40 -15.37
C ALA A 283 -0.68 -1.52 -14.79
N ASN A 284 -1.12 -0.48 -14.09
CA ASN A 284 -2.50 -0.35 -13.62
C ASN A 284 -3.23 0.74 -14.41
N LYS A 285 -4.54 0.85 -14.23
CA LYS A 285 -5.40 1.71 -15.03
C LYS A 285 -6.34 2.52 -14.15
N SER A 286 -6.37 3.83 -14.39
CA SER A 286 -7.33 4.75 -13.77
C SER A 286 -8.78 4.51 -14.21
N ASP A 287 -9.70 5.14 -13.49
CA ASP A 287 -11.05 5.41 -14.02
C ASP A 287 -11.02 6.07 -15.40
N ILE A 288 -12.07 5.81 -16.18
CA ILE A 288 -12.27 6.40 -17.50
C ILE A 288 -13.03 7.72 -17.36
N ILE A 289 -12.38 8.82 -17.71
CA ILE A 289 -12.98 10.16 -17.83
C ILE A 289 -13.41 10.45 -19.27
N GLN A 290 -14.22 11.50 -19.48
CA GLN A 290 -14.67 11.93 -20.81
C GLN A 290 -14.65 13.46 -20.94
N VAL A 291 -14.48 13.97 -22.16
CA VAL A 291 -14.62 15.41 -22.49
C VAL A 291 -15.08 15.58 -23.94
N THR A 292 -15.85 16.64 -24.21
CA THR A 292 -16.27 17.04 -25.56
C THR A 292 -15.43 18.24 -26.01
N VAL A 293 -14.76 18.12 -27.15
CA VAL A 293 -13.79 19.11 -27.64
C VAL A 293 -14.52 20.36 -28.12
N GLY A 294 -13.99 21.56 -27.85
CA GLY A 294 -14.66 22.83 -28.12
C GLY A 294 -15.79 23.14 -27.13
N GLN A 295 -16.28 22.17 -26.36
CA GLN A 295 -16.96 22.43 -25.10
C GLN A 295 -15.93 22.49 -23.98
N GLN A 296 -15.42 23.69 -23.73
CA GLN A 296 -14.98 24.00 -22.38
C GLN A 296 -16.18 23.78 -21.44
N PRO A 297 -16.00 23.30 -20.19
CA PRO A 297 -17.03 23.50 -19.17
C PRO A 297 -17.29 25.00 -19.11
N GLU A 298 -18.54 25.43 -19.40
CA GLU A 298 -18.80 26.80 -19.85
C GLU A 298 -18.09 27.82 -18.95
N PRO A 299 -17.26 28.73 -19.50
CA PRO A 299 -16.82 29.87 -18.73
C PRO A 299 -18.09 30.60 -18.32
N VAL A 300 -18.33 30.71 -17.01
CA VAL A 300 -19.50 31.42 -16.47
C VAL A 300 -19.24 32.92 -16.61
N ILE A 301 -19.32 33.38 -17.87
CA ILE A 301 -19.51 34.77 -18.24
C ILE A 301 -20.83 35.16 -17.58
N PRO A 302 -20.85 36.15 -16.67
CA PRO A 302 -22.10 36.70 -16.19
C PRO A 302 -22.67 37.59 -17.30
N ASP A 303 -23.23 36.97 -18.34
CA ASP A 303 -24.21 37.67 -19.16
C ASP A 303 -25.32 38.14 -18.22
N ARG A 304 -25.61 39.44 -18.29
CA ARG A 304 -26.25 40.17 -17.18
C ARG A 304 -27.74 39.80 -17.03
N PHE A 305 -28.24 38.90 -17.89
CA PHE A 305 -29.64 38.48 -17.97
C PHE A 305 -29.87 36.96 -18.11
N ALA A 306 -28.83 36.11 -18.05
CA ALA A 306 -28.96 34.65 -18.16
C ALA A 306 -28.47 33.91 -16.89
N GLN A 307 -29.41 33.45 -16.04
CA GLN A 307 -29.07 32.77 -14.78
C GLN A 307 -28.82 31.27 -14.95
N THR A 308 -27.56 30.87 -15.17
CA THR A 308 -27.14 29.49 -14.94
C THR A 308 -27.14 29.21 -13.43
N LYS A 309 -27.94 28.23 -12.98
CA LYS A 309 -28.02 27.87 -11.56
C LYS A 309 -26.70 27.26 -11.09
N PRO A 310 -26.18 27.64 -9.90
CA PRO A 310 -25.06 26.94 -9.28
C PRO A 310 -25.33 25.44 -9.14
N VAL A 311 -24.29 24.62 -9.26
CA VAL A 311 -24.37 23.18 -8.93
C VAL A 311 -24.49 23.04 -7.42
N ILE A 312 -25.72 23.07 -6.93
CA ILE A 312 -26.05 22.86 -5.51
C ILE A 312 -25.91 21.36 -5.21
N PRO A 313 -25.01 20.95 -4.29
CA PRO A 313 -24.89 19.55 -3.90
C PRO A 313 -26.08 19.11 -3.05
N ASN A 314 -26.55 17.87 -3.22
CA ASN A 314 -27.74 17.36 -2.52
C ASN A 314 -27.57 17.23 -0.99
N MET A 315 -26.35 17.32 -0.46
CA MET A 315 -26.06 17.21 0.97
C MET A 315 -24.86 18.08 1.40
N PHE A 316 -24.82 18.42 2.68
CA PHE A 316 -23.64 19.03 3.30
C PHE A 316 -22.53 17.98 3.47
N ALA A 317 -21.28 18.38 3.28
CA ALA A 317 -20.12 17.52 3.54
C ALA A 317 -18.91 18.34 3.99
N LEU A 318 -18.11 17.76 4.90
CA LEU A 318 -16.73 18.19 5.18
C LEU A 318 -15.79 17.20 4.51
N LEU A 319 -14.90 17.69 3.66
CA LEU A 319 -13.94 16.89 2.92
C LEU A 319 -12.58 16.88 3.64
N GLN A 320 -11.63 16.07 3.16
CA GLN A 320 -10.30 16.04 3.74
C GLN A 320 -9.55 17.33 3.38
N ASN A 321 -8.87 17.93 4.35
CA ASN A 321 -8.01 19.10 4.10
C ASN A 321 -6.85 18.71 3.19
N TYR A 322 -6.41 19.63 2.34
CA TYR A 322 -5.34 19.40 1.39
C TYR A 322 -4.31 20.56 1.43
N PRO A 323 -2.99 20.28 1.37
CA PRO A 323 -2.40 18.95 1.57
C PRO A 323 -2.64 18.43 3.00
N ASN A 324 -2.40 17.14 3.22
CA ASN A 324 -2.45 16.50 4.54
C ASN A 324 -1.64 15.18 4.56
N PRO A 325 -0.48 15.09 5.24
CA PRO A 325 0.13 16.11 6.10
C PRO A 325 0.51 17.40 5.36
N PHE A 326 0.70 18.50 6.10
CA PHE A 326 0.99 19.81 5.49
C PHE A 326 2.07 20.61 6.24
N ASN A 327 2.70 21.54 5.54
CA ASN A 327 3.72 22.45 6.07
C ASN A 327 3.86 23.71 5.16
N PRO A 328 3.56 24.94 5.62
CA PRO A 328 2.87 25.32 6.85
C PRO A 328 1.35 25.52 6.67
N ASP A 329 0.83 25.49 5.43
CA ASP A 329 -0.55 25.85 5.11
C ASP A 329 -1.37 24.72 4.47
N THR A 330 -2.70 24.83 4.56
CA THR A 330 -3.67 23.85 4.07
C THR A 330 -5.01 24.53 3.82
N TRP A 331 -5.85 23.96 2.95
CA TRP A 331 -7.25 24.37 2.81
C TRP A 331 -8.19 23.25 3.21
N VAL A 332 -9.34 23.62 3.76
CA VAL A 332 -10.38 22.71 4.25
C VAL A 332 -11.58 22.77 3.27
N PRO A 333 -11.73 21.79 2.37
CA PRO A 333 -12.79 21.79 1.38
C PRO A 333 -14.12 21.26 1.93
N TYR A 334 -15.24 21.74 1.38
CA TYR A 334 -16.59 21.42 1.86
C TYR A 334 -17.68 21.57 0.79
N LYS A 335 -18.89 21.09 1.12
CA LYS A 335 -20.10 21.17 0.29
C LYS A 335 -21.27 21.69 1.14
N LEU A 336 -22.07 22.62 0.59
CA LEU A 336 -23.24 23.22 1.23
C LEU A 336 -24.50 22.99 0.38
N ALA A 337 -25.48 22.23 0.91
CA ALA A 337 -26.73 21.94 0.17
C ALA A 337 -27.73 23.10 0.15
N LYS A 338 -27.49 24.12 0.96
CA LYS A 338 -28.19 25.40 1.01
C LYS A 338 -27.30 26.42 1.72
N ASP A 339 -27.62 27.69 1.57
CA ASP A 339 -26.94 28.81 2.21
C ASP A 339 -26.80 28.57 3.72
N ALA A 340 -25.60 28.81 4.26
CA ALA A 340 -25.27 28.52 5.65
C ALA A 340 -24.18 29.44 6.18
N ASN A 341 -24.26 29.80 7.46
CA ASN A 341 -23.13 30.40 8.17
C ASN A 341 -22.07 29.31 8.42
N VAL A 342 -20.89 29.48 7.82
CA VAL A 342 -19.76 28.54 7.87
C VAL A 342 -18.73 28.99 8.91
N VAL A 343 -18.52 28.14 9.90
CA VAL A 343 -17.44 28.29 10.89
C VAL A 343 -16.66 26.99 10.96
N ILE A 344 -15.34 27.07 10.76
CA ILE A 344 -14.42 25.97 10.98
C ILE A 344 -13.60 26.26 12.25
N ARG A 345 -13.69 25.36 13.23
CA ARG A 345 -12.88 25.43 14.46
C ARG A 345 -11.81 24.35 14.41
N ILE A 346 -10.58 24.74 14.75
CA ILE A 346 -9.40 23.89 14.74
C ILE A 346 -8.98 23.66 16.19
N TYR A 347 -8.69 22.40 16.54
CA TYR A 347 -8.43 21.94 17.89
C TYR A 347 -7.14 21.11 17.93
N ASN A 348 -6.47 21.09 19.09
CA ASN A 348 -5.45 20.07 19.37
C ASN A 348 -6.08 18.78 19.93
N THR A 349 -5.24 17.77 20.19
CA THR A 349 -5.63 16.49 20.81
C THR A 349 -6.38 16.62 22.14
N ASN A 350 -6.20 17.71 22.87
CA ASN A 350 -6.82 17.95 24.17
C ASN A 350 -8.16 18.71 24.04
N GLY A 351 -8.71 18.84 22.83
CA GLY A 351 -9.96 19.55 22.56
C GLY A 351 -9.89 21.07 22.74
N LYS A 352 -8.69 21.64 22.95
CA LYS A 352 -8.52 23.09 23.05
C LYS A 352 -8.57 23.72 21.67
N ILE A 353 -9.39 24.77 21.49
CA ILE A 353 -9.40 25.58 20.26
C ILE A 353 -8.02 26.23 20.07
N ILE A 354 -7.51 26.09 18.85
CA ILE A 354 -6.23 26.60 18.37
C ILE A 354 -6.45 27.75 17.39
N ARG A 355 -7.45 27.64 16.50
CA ARG A 355 -7.83 28.66 15.52
C ARG A 355 -9.32 28.56 15.18
N THR A 356 -10.00 29.70 15.05
CA THR A 356 -11.36 29.78 14.49
C THR A 356 -11.32 30.49 13.15
N LEU A 357 -11.77 29.80 12.09
CA LEU A 357 -12.01 30.37 10.76
C LEU A 357 -13.50 30.68 10.63
N ARG A 358 -13.84 31.94 10.32
CA ARG A 358 -15.22 32.41 10.13
C ARG A 358 -15.36 32.83 8.67
N LEU A 359 -16.16 32.09 7.91
CA LEU A 359 -16.43 32.37 6.49
C LEU A 359 -17.81 33.03 6.32
N GLU A 360 -18.52 33.27 7.43
CA GLU A 360 -19.84 33.90 7.47
C GLU A 360 -20.87 33.18 6.59
N ASN A 361 -21.87 33.88 6.06
CA ASN A 361 -22.87 33.25 5.21
C ASN A 361 -22.27 32.91 3.83
N GLN A 362 -22.18 31.62 3.54
CA GLN A 362 -21.73 31.08 2.27
C GLN A 362 -22.92 30.45 1.52
N PRO A 363 -23.13 30.77 0.24
CA PRO A 363 -24.26 30.26 -0.53
C PRO A 363 -24.15 28.76 -0.82
N ALA A 364 -25.27 28.15 -1.19
CA ALA A 364 -25.35 26.77 -1.65
C ALA A 364 -24.33 26.46 -2.77
N GLY A 365 -23.53 25.41 -2.63
CA GLY A 365 -22.50 25.07 -3.62
C GLY A 365 -21.36 24.17 -3.11
N VAL A 366 -20.34 24.02 -3.95
CA VAL A 366 -19.14 23.22 -3.71
C VAL A 366 -17.93 24.15 -3.55
N TYR A 367 -17.08 23.85 -2.57
CA TYR A 367 -15.92 24.66 -2.15
C TYR A 367 -14.72 23.72 -2.00
N VAL A 368 -14.10 23.32 -3.11
CA VAL A 368 -13.01 22.32 -3.15
C VAL A 368 -11.64 22.92 -3.43
N ASP A 369 -11.61 23.98 -4.25
CA ASP A 369 -10.41 24.64 -4.76
C ASP A 369 -9.82 25.60 -3.71
N LYS A 370 -8.52 25.91 -3.80
CA LYS A 370 -7.78 26.72 -2.79
C LYS A 370 -8.35 28.13 -2.61
N GLU A 371 -8.96 28.66 -3.67
CA GLU A 371 -9.58 29.99 -3.75
C GLU A 371 -10.96 30.06 -3.06
N ARG A 372 -11.58 28.91 -2.79
CA ARG A 372 -12.97 28.80 -2.30
C ARG A 372 -13.07 28.05 -0.96
N ALA A 373 -12.21 27.07 -0.74
CA ALA A 373 -12.14 26.32 0.50
C ALA A 373 -11.63 27.18 1.67
N ALA A 374 -11.82 26.71 2.91
CA ALA A 374 -11.40 27.47 4.08
C ALA A 374 -9.90 27.32 4.36
N TYR A 375 -9.14 28.40 4.16
CA TYR A 375 -7.69 28.43 4.29
C TYR A 375 -7.20 28.48 5.76
N TRP A 376 -6.14 27.72 6.08
CA TRP A 376 -5.39 27.83 7.33
C TRP A 376 -3.88 27.90 7.08
N ASP A 377 -3.21 28.85 7.73
CA ASP A 377 -1.79 29.18 7.59
C ASP A 377 -0.89 28.55 8.68
N GLY A 378 -1.38 27.51 9.36
CA GLY A 378 -0.66 26.81 10.43
C GLY A 378 -0.43 27.64 11.69
N LYS A 379 -1.18 28.74 11.89
CA LYS A 379 -1.07 29.62 13.07
C LYS A 379 -2.26 29.53 14.02
N ASN A 380 -2.04 29.82 15.30
CA ASN A 380 -3.10 29.90 16.30
C ASN A 380 -3.85 31.26 16.24
N GLU A 381 -4.81 31.50 17.14
CA GLU A 381 -5.57 32.77 17.22
C GLU A 381 -4.71 34.02 17.53
N ARG A 382 -3.49 33.86 18.06
CA ARG A 382 -2.53 34.97 18.28
C ARG A 382 -1.58 35.20 17.10
N GLY A 383 -1.55 34.31 16.12
CA GLY A 383 -0.59 34.33 15.02
C GLY A 383 0.70 33.53 15.28
N ASP A 384 0.84 32.83 16.41
CA ASP A 384 1.98 31.95 16.63
C ASP A 384 1.87 30.71 15.73
N LYS A 385 2.96 30.29 15.06
CA LYS A 385 3.01 28.99 14.36
C LYS A 385 2.77 27.86 15.36
N VAL A 386 1.88 26.92 15.03
CA VAL A 386 1.58 25.77 15.91
C VAL A 386 2.73 24.75 15.94
N ALA A 387 2.65 23.74 16.81
CA ALA A 387 3.62 22.64 16.86
C ALA A 387 3.26 21.51 15.88
N SER A 388 4.26 20.77 15.38
CA SER A 388 4.03 19.57 14.57
C SER A 388 3.20 18.53 15.33
N GLY A 389 2.32 17.80 14.65
CA GLY A 389 1.48 16.76 15.24
C GLY A 389 0.03 16.75 14.75
N LEU A 390 -0.83 16.06 15.52
CA LEU A 390 -2.23 15.80 15.20
C LEU A 390 -3.16 16.94 15.68
N TYR A 391 -3.99 17.42 14.77
CA TYR A 391 -5.05 18.40 15.02
C TYR A 391 -6.39 17.88 14.48
N PHE A 392 -7.47 18.45 14.97
CA PHE A 392 -8.83 18.18 14.49
C PHE A 392 -9.46 19.47 14.00
N TYR A 393 -10.32 19.38 12.98
CA TYR A 393 -11.10 20.51 12.50
C TYR A 393 -12.57 20.12 12.36
N THR A 394 -13.45 20.99 12.89
CA THR A 394 -14.90 20.82 12.84
C THR A 394 -15.51 21.92 11.98
N LEU A 395 -16.16 21.53 10.88
CA LEU A 395 -17.05 22.41 10.12
C LEU A 395 -18.42 22.44 10.80
N GLN A 396 -18.88 23.63 11.13
CA GLN A 396 -20.27 23.92 11.46
C GLN A 396 -20.90 24.72 10.32
N ALA A 397 -22.00 24.20 9.76
CA ALA A 397 -22.77 24.84 8.69
C ALA A 397 -24.27 24.77 9.03
N GLY A 398 -24.77 25.79 9.72
CA GLY A 398 -26.13 25.78 10.28
C GLY A 398 -26.35 24.64 11.29
N LYS A 399 -27.17 23.65 10.93
CA LYS A 399 -27.38 22.42 11.74
C LYS A 399 -26.38 21.29 11.41
N PHE A 400 -25.66 21.37 10.29
CA PHE A 400 -24.65 20.38 9.95
C PHE A 400 -23.40 20.60 10.80
N THR A 401 -22.86 19.52 11.37
CA THR A 401 -21.55 19.50 12.01
C THR A 401 -20.82 18.24 11.59
N ALA A 402 -19.54 18.38 11.23
CA ALA A 402 -18.68 17.25 10.92
C ALA A 402 -17.25 17.57 11.36
N THR A 403 -16.52 16.56 11.82
CA THR A 403 -15.13 16.70 12.31
C THR A 403 -14.23 15.74 11.54
N LYS A 404 -13.04 16.22 11.16
CA LYS A 404 -11.96 15.41 10.59
C LYS A 404 -10.64 15.69 11.30
N ARG A 405 -9.65 14.83 11.08
CA ARG A 405 -8.27 14.96 11.60
C ARG A 405 -7.35 15.50 10.51
N MET A 406 -6.29 16.21 10.91
CA MET A 406 -5.20 16.66 10.05
C MET A 406 -3.86 16.59 10.78
N VAL A 407 -2.77 16.51 10.02
CA VAL A 407 -1.40 16.44 10.55
C VAL A 407 -0.58 17.60 9.99
N ILE A 408 0.03 18.39 10.88
CA ILE A 408 1.03 19.39 10.48
C ILE A 408 2.43 18.85 10.77
N VAL A 409 3.33 19.00 9.81
CA VAL A 409 4.77 18.72 9.92
C VAL A 409 5.55 20.04 9.77
N LYS A 410 6.84 20.01 10.08
CA LYS A 410 7.75 21.17 9.99
C LYS A 410 9.04 20.76 9.31
#